data_AF-A0A937F151-F1
#
_entry.id   AF-A0A937F151-F1
#
_cell.length_a   1.000
_cell.length_b   1.000
_cell.length_c   1.000
_cell.angle_alpha   90.00
_cell.angle_beta   90.00
_cell.angle_gamma   90.00
#
_symmetry.space_group_name_H-M   'P 1'
#
loop_
_entity.id
_entity.type
_entity.pdbx_description
1 polymer ?
#
loop_
_entity_poly.entity_id
_entity_poly.type
_entity_poly.pdbx_seq_one_letter_code
_entity_poly.pdbx_strand_id
1 'polypeptide(L)'
;MAAFILKGVFNQFDPKQVLADLYAHQEWWTSFVMGPPLPEDPEYPLGRILIALRDLGYRWKADTLYVLTHDDEYVFPLLDLSKEWQCSRTEVIDRTRTGHLLGRHPAPPPIVVYWWD
;
A
#
# COMPACT_ATOMS: atom_id res chain seq x y z
N MET A 1 2.38 12.59 0.37
CA MET A 1 2.08 11.20 0.77
C MET A 1 3.07 10.67 1.80
N ALA A 2 4.39 10.90 1.67
CA ALA A 2 5.41 10.48 2.65
C ALA A 2 5.19 10.96 4.11
N ALA A 3 4.55 12.13 4.32
CA ALA A 3 4.31 12.68 5.66
C ALA A 3 3.44 11.80 6.58
N PHE A 4 2.61 10.91 6.03
CA PHE A 4 1.77 10.00 6.84
C PHE A 4 2.54 8.77 7.31
N ILE A 5 3.52 8.29 6.54
CA ILE A 5 4.38 7.16 6.90
C ILE A 5 5.22 7.50 8.15
N LEU A 6 5.77 8.72 8.21
CA LEU A 6 6.59 9.19 9.34
C LEU A 6 5.84 9.29 10.68
N LYS A 7 4.50 9.18 10.69
CA LYS A 7 3.68 9.19 11.90
C LYS A 7 3.33 7.79 12.42
N GLY A 8 3.63 6.73 11.66
CA GLY A 8 3.48 5.35 12.11
C GLY A 8 4.73 4.90 12.84
N VAL A 9 4.65 4.72 14.16
CA VAL A 9 5.60 3.89 14.92
C VAL A 9 4.74 2.86 15.62
N PHE A 10 4.52 1.74 14.96
CA PHE A 10 3.74 0.62 15.46
C PHE A 10 4.54 -0.66 15.15
N ASN A 11 4.73 -1.54 16.15
CA ASN A 11 5.48 -2.78 16.01
C ASN A 11 6.91 -2.60 15.47
N GLN A 12 7.32 -3.40 14.47
CA GLN A 12 8.65 -3.38 13.84
C GLN A 12 8.73 -2.44 12.63
N PHE A 13 7.68 -1.64 12.39
CA PHE A 13 7.64 -0.72 11.26
C PHE A 13 8.66 0.41 11.43
N ASP A 14 9.69 0.42 10.57
CA ASP A 14 10.61 1.55 10.41
C ASP A 14 10.21 2.40 9.19
N PRO A 15 9.52 3.53 9.39
CA PRO A 15 9.09 4.38 8.29
C PRO A 15 10.25 5.01 7.51
N LYS A 16 11.43 5.14 8.11
CA LYS A 16 12.60 5.71 7.43
C LYS A 16 13.22 4.70 6.49
N GLN A 17 13.36 3.45 6.93
CA GLN A 17 13.85 2.35 6.09
C GLN A 17 12.92 2.14 4.90
N VAL A 18 11.62 1.98 5.14
CA VAL A 18 10.62 1.77 4.08
C VAL A 18 10.65 2.89 3.05
N LEU A 19 10.71 4.16 3.48
CA LEU A 19 10.82 5.28 2.56
C LEU A 19 12.16 5.29 1.81
N ALA A 20 13.28 5.01 2.48
CA ALA A 20 14.59 4.98 1.84
C ALA A 20 14.64 3.93 0.73
N ASP A 21 14.16 2.72 0.98
CA ASP A 21 14.15 1.62 0.02
C ASP A 21 13.21 1.92 -1.16
N LEU A 22 12.01 2.45 -0.89
CA LEU A 22 11.10 2.91 -1.95
C LEU A 22 11.75 3.99 -2.82
N TYR A 23 12.46 4.96 -2.22
CA TYR A 23 13.13 6.01 -2.99
C TYR A 23 14.39 5.54 -3.72
N ALA A 24 15.05 4.48 -3.23
CA ALA A 24 16.18 3.85 -3.90
C ALA A 24 15.75 3.07 -5.16
N HIS A 25 14.49 2.64 -5.20
CA HIS A 25 13.92 1.80 -6.25
C HIS A 25 12.70 2.44 -6.92
N GLN A 26 12.81 3.72 -7.28
CA GLN A 26 11.71 4.48 -7.91
C GLN A 26 11.23 3.88 -9.23
N GLU A 27 12.09 3.12 -9.91
CA GLU A 27 11.76 2.43 -11.15
C GLU A 27 10.82 1.23 -10.95
N TRP A 28 10.62 0.75 -9.71
CA TRP A 28 9.76 -0.41 -9.42
C TRP A 28 8.28 -0.05 -9.24
N TRP A 29 7.96 1.22 -8.95
CA TRP A 29 6.61 1.64 -8.58
C TRP A 29 6.19 2.95 -9.23
N THR A 30 4.88 3.09 -9.48
CA THR A 30 4.29 4.33 -10.01
C THR A 30 3.75 5.23 -8.89
N SER A 31 3.17 4.63 -7.86
CA SER A 31 2.68 5.35 -6.69
C SER A 31 2.58 4.44 -5.47
N PHE A 32 2.66 5.02 -4.27
CA PHE A 32 2.39 4.29 -3.03
C PHE A 32 1.58 5.14 -2.05
N VAL A 33 0.82 4.47 -1.18
CA VAL A 33 0.05 5.11 -0.11
C VAL A 33 0.01 4.21 1.12
N MET A 34 0.17 4.80 2.29
CA MET A 34 -0.04 4.11 3.55
C MET A 34 -1.36 4.54 4.17
N GLY A 35 -2.23 3.58 4.47
CA GLY A 35 -3.56 3.84 4.99
C GLY A 35 -4.25 2.62 5.56
N PRO A 36 -5.54 2.74 5.92
CA PRO A 36 -6.30 1.61 6.41
C PRO A 36 -6.53 0.57 5.31
N PRO A 37 -6.82 -0.68 5.68
CA PRO A 37 -7.12 -1.72 4.71
C PRO A 37 -8.32 -1.34 3.83
N LEU A 38 -8.16 -1.48 2.51
CA LEU A 38 -9.23 -1.31 1.54
C LEU A 38 -10.37 -2.30 1.84
N PRO A 39 -11.64 -1.87 1.77
CA PRO A 39 -12.77 -2.77 1.94
C PRO A 39 -12.75 -3.88 0.90
N GLU A 40 -12.93 -5.13 1.34
CA GLU A 40 -13.14 -6.26 0.44
C GLU A 40 -14.54 -6.28 -0.18
N ASP A 41 -15.48 -5.53 0.40
CA ASP A 41 -16.89 -5.54 0.02
C ASP A 41 -17.24 -4.42 -0.98
N PRO A 42 -17.65 -4.77 -2.22
CA PRO A 42 -18.02 -3.80 -3.26
C PRO A 42 -19.37 -3.11 -3.02
N GLU A 43 -20.16 -3.54 -2.05
CA GLU A 43 -21.48 -2.96 -1.77
C GLU A 43 -21.37 -1.60 -1.03
N TYR A 44 -20.26 -1.35 -0.33
CA TYR A 44 -20.04 -0.10 0.43
C TYR A 44 -18.62 0.52 0.35
N PRO A 45 -17.97 0.63 -0.82
CA PRO A 45 -16.59 1.11 -0.94
C PRO A 45 -16.43 2.57 -0.54
N LEU A 46 -17.40 3.43 -0.88
CA LEU A 46 -17.33 4.87 -0.60
C LEU A 46 -17.49 5.18 0.89
N GLY A 47 -18.36 4.46 1.60
CA GLY A 47 -18.61 4.70 3.02
C GLY A 47 -17.35 4.54 3.88
N ARG A 48 -16.55 3.50 3.61
CA ARG A 48 -15.30 3.25 4.35
C ARG A 48 -14.18 4.22 3.96
N ILE A 49 -14.09 4.61 2.69
CA ILE A 49 -13.12 5.63 2.23
C ILE A 49 -13.46 6.99 2.86
N LEU A 50 -14.74 7.37 2.89
CA LEU A 50 -15.18 8.62 3.52
C LEU A 50 -14.98 8.61 5.05
N ILE A 51 -15.16 7.45 5.70
CA ILE A 51 -14.80 7.25 7.11
C ILE A 51 -13.29 7.42 7.32
N ALA A 52 -12.46 6.83 6.45
CA ALA A 52 -11.01 7.01 6.51
C ALA A 52 -10.62 8.49 6.33
N LEU A 53 -11.28 9.21 5.41
CA LEU A 53 -11.08 10.65 5.21
C LEU A 53 -11.50 11.49 6.43
N ARG A 54 -12.59 11.11 7.11
CA ARG A 54 -13.05 11.75 8.36
C ARG A 54 -12.04 11.54 9.49
N ASP A 55 -11.45 10.35 9.57
CA ASP A 55 -10.61 9.94 10.71
C ASP A 55 -9.11 10.27 10.50
N LEU A 56 -8.71 10.76 9.32
CA LEU A 56 -7.37 11.26 8.95
C LEU A 56 -6.76 12.23 9.98
N GLY A 57 -7.60 13.04 10.65
CA GLY A 57 -7.14 14.08 11.58
C GLY A 57 -6.76 13.61 12.98
N TYR A 58 -7.28 12.46 13.45
CA TYR A 58 -7.16 12.08 14.88
C TYR A 58 -6.74 10.62 15.12
N ARG A 59 -7.00 9.68 14.19
CA ARG A 59 -6.71 8.24 14.38
C ARG A 59 -6.40 7.52 13.08
N TRP A 60 -5.54 8.09 12.25
CA TRP A 60 -5.02 7.36 11.10
C TRP A 60 -4.19 6.16 11.58
N LYS A 61 -4.78 4.97 11.52
CA LYS A 61 -4.05 3.70 11.63
C LYS A 61 -3.44 3.43 10.25
N ALA A 62 -2.28 4.01 10.01
CA ALA A 62 -1.41 3.64 8.90
C ALA A 62 -0.76 2.30 9.24
N ASP A 63 -1.47 1.20 9.05
CA ASP A 63 -0.95 -0.16 9.24
C ASP A 63 -0.79 -0.93 7.93
N THR A 64 -1.33 -0.39 6.83
CA THR A 64 -1.28 -1.03 5.51
C THR A 64 -0.58 -0.13 4.50
N LEU A 65 0.47 -0.62 3.84
CA LEU A 65 1.12 0.06 2.71
C LEU A 65 0.67 -0.57 1.40
N TYR A 66 0.25 0.27 0.46
CA TYR A 66 -0.10 -0.10 -0.90
C TYR A 66 0.95 0.46 -1.85
N VAL A 67 1.56 -0.39 -2.69
CA VAL A 67 2.53 0.01 -3.71
C VAL A 67 2.03 -0.45 -5.08
N LEU A 68 1.65 0.50 -5.93
CA LEU A 68 1.31 0.23 -7.33
C LEU A 68 2.60 0.05 -8.12
N THR A 69 2.81 -1.15 -8.68
CA THR A 69 4.03 -1.47 -9.42
C THR A 69 4.07 -0.74 -10.76
N HIS A 70 5.26 -0.65 -11.35
CA HIS A 70 5.40 -0.18 -12.74
C HIS A 70 4.96 -1.25 -13.75
N ASP A 71 5.25 -2.52 -13.46
CA ASP A 71 4.92 -3.70 -14.26
C ASP A 71 4.98 -4.97 -13.37
N ASP A 72 4.67 -6.13 -13.93
CA ASP A 72 4.63 -7.43 -13.25
C ASP A 72 6.03 -7.90 -12.82
N GLU A 73 7.08 -7.51 -13.56
CA GLU A 73 8.46 -7.90 -13.25
C GLU A 73 8.94 -7.37 -11.90
N TYR A 74 8.38 -6.25 -11.44
CA TYR A 74 8.75 -5.60 -10.19
C TYR A 74 8.01 -6.15 -8.97
N VAL A 75 7.04 -7.06 -9.16
CA VAL A 75 6.31 -7.67 -8.05
C VAL A 75 7.25 -8.46 -7.14
N PHE A 76 8.14 -9.30 -7.69
CA PHE A 76 9.03 -10.12 -6.87
C PHE A 76 10.05 -9.29 -6.07
N PRO A 77 10.78 -8.32 -6.65
CA PRO A 77 11.64 -7.41 -5.87
C PRO A 77 10.89 -6.68 -4.75
N LEU A 78 9.67 -6.21 -5.02
CA LEU A 78 8.83 -5.55 -4.02
C LEU A 78 8.37 -6.52 -2.92
N LEU A 79 8.10 -7.79 -3.24
CA LEU A 79 7.81 -8.82 -2.24
C LEU A 79 9.03 -9.14 -1.38
N ASP A 80 10.24 -9.13 -1.94
CA ASP A 80 11.45 -9.41 -1.16
C ASP A 80 11.73 -8.34 -0.10
N LEU A 81 11.40 -7.08 -0.39
CA LEU A 81 11.46 -5.98 0.60
C LEU A 81 10.60 -6.24 1.83
N SER A 82 9.52 -7.03 1.73
CA SER A 82 8.67 -7.32 2.88
C SER A 82 9.39 -8.09 3.99
N LYS A 83 10.40 -8.89 3.62
CA LYS A 83 11.25 -9.61 4.58
C LYS A 83 12.16 -8.64 5.33
N GLU A 84 12.74 -7.69 4.61
CA GLU A 84 13.62 -6.67 5.17
C GLU A 84 12.88 -5.72 6.10
N TRP A 85 11.64 -5.38 5.74
CA TRP A 85 10.75 -4.53 6.52
C TRP A 85 10.00 -5.26 7.64
N GLN A 86 10.24 -6.57 7.79
CA GLN A 86 9.61 -7.41 8.81
C GLN A 86 8.08 -7.31 8.79
N CYS A 87 7.49 -7.30 7.59
CA CYS A 87 6.03 -7.29 7.44
C CYS A 87 5.45 -8.60 7.98
N SER A 88 4.35 -8.51 8.71
CA SER A 88 3.61 -9.68 9.21
C SER A 88 2.90 -10.42 8.08
N ARG A 89 2.44 -9.68 7.07
CA ARG A 89 1.78 -10.19 5.88
C ARG A 89 2.13 -9.36 4.65
N THR A 90 2.14 -10.02 3.50
CA THR A 90 2.25 -9.37 2.19
C THR A 90 1.33 -10.07 1.20
N GLU A 91 0.68 -9.31 0.32
CA GLU A 91 -0.26 -9.82 -0.69
C GLU A 91 -0.05 -9.09 -2.01
N VAL A 92 -0.39 -9.77 -3.11
CA VAL A 92 -0.43 -9.18 -4.45
C VAL A 92 -1.88 -9.08 -4.90
N ILE A 93 -2.31 -7.86 -5.22
CA ILE A 93 -3.53 -7.59 -5.94
C ILE A 93 -3.19 -7.62 -7.44
N ASP A 94 -3.72 -8.60 -8.16
CA ASP A 94 -3.45 -8.76 -9.59
C ASP A 94 -3.99 -7.60 -10.45
N ARG A 95 -3.64 -7.61 -11.75
CA ARG A 95 -4.08 -6.57 -12.71
C ARG A 95 -5.60 -6.46 -12.79
N THR A 96 -6.32 -7.58 -12.74
CA THR A 96 -7.78 -7.63 -12.87
C THR A 96 -8.43 -6.90 -11.70
N ARG A 97 -8.06 -7.28 -10.47
CA ARG A 97 -8.57 -6.66 -9.24
C ARG A 97 -8.09 -5.22 -9.11
N THR A 98 -6.87 -4.89 -9.54
CA THR A 98 -6.38 -3.51 -9.58
C THR A 98 -7.20 -2.66 -10.56
N GLY A 99 -7.56 -3.19 -11.73
CA GLY A 99 -8.45 -2.53 -12.69
C GLY A 99 -9.81 -2.21 -12.11
N HIS A 100 -10.40 -3.15 -11.35
CA HIS A 100 -11.64 -2.90 -10.63
C HIS A 100 -11.51 -1.82 -9.54
N LEU A 101 -10.41 -1.83 -8.78
CA LEU A 101 -10.17 -0.85 -7.71
C LEU A 101 -9.91 0.57 -8.24
N LEU A 102 -9.17 0.68 -9.35
CA LEU A 102 -8.77 1.98 -9.90
C LEU A 102 -9.70 2.50 -11.01
N GLY A 103 -10.64 1.67 -11.48
CA GLY A 103 -11.56 2.02 -12.56
C GLY A 103 -10.85 2.32 -13.88
N ARG A 104 -9.75 1.60 -14.20
CA ARG A 104 -8.89 1.87 -15.37
C ARG A 104 -8.85 0.70 -16.35
N HIS A 105 -8.85 1.04 -17.65
CA HIS A 105 -8.61 0.13 -18.77
C HIS A 105 -7.58 0.72 -19.76
N PRO A 106 -6.60 -0.06 -20.28
CA PRO A 106 -6.33 -1.47 -19.99
C PRO A 106 -5.95 -1.69 -18.52
N ALA A 107 -6.03 -2.94 -18.06
CA ALA A 107 -5.84 -3.28 -16.66
C ALA A 107 -4.48 -2.75 -16.15
N PRO A 108 -4.47 -1.91 -15.10
CA PRO A 108 -3.24 -1.34 -14.54
C PRO A 108 -2.33 -2.45 -13.97
N PRO A 109 -1.03 -2.13 -13.74
CA PRO A 109 -0.10 -3.05 -13.09
C PRO A 109 -0.59 -3.48 -11.68
N PRO A 110 -0.08 -4.60 -11.15
CA PRO A 110 -0.43 -5.09 -9.82
C PRO A 110 -0.16 -4.09 -8.68
N ILE A 111 -0.79 -4.33 -7.53
CA ILE A 111 -0.48 -3.65 -6.28
C ILE A 111 0.13 -4.66 -5.31
N VAL A 112 1.28 -4.34 -4.72
CA VAL A 112 1.83 -5.07 -3.57
C VAL A 112 1.35 -4.41 -2.29
N VAL A 113 0.80 -5.20 -1.38
CA VAL A 113 0.21 -4.74 -0.12
C VAL A 113 0.98 -5.33 1.06
N TYR A 114 1.34 -4.49 2.02
CA TYR A 114 2.13 -4.84 3.20
C TYR A 114 1.40 -4.48 4.49
N TRP A 115 1.49 -5.34 5.50
CA TRP A 115 0.93 -5.11 6.84
C TRP A 115 1.98 -5.31 7.94
N TRP A 116 1.78 -4.63 9.07
CA TRP A 116 2.61 -4.70 10.28
C TRP A 116 1.77 -4.89 11.56
N ASP A 117 0.69 -5.67 11.51
CA ASP A 117 -0.22 -5.92 12.65
C ASP A 117 0.45 -6.54 13.90
#